data_AF-A0A8T2WB33-F1
#
_entry.id   AF-A0A8T2WB33-F1
#
_cell.length_a   1.000
_cell.length_b   1.000
_cell.length_c   1.000
_cell.angle_alpha   90.00
_cell.angle_beta   90.00
_cell.angle_gamma   90.00
#
_symmetry.space_group_name_H-M   'P 1'
#
loop_
_entity.id
_entity.type
_entity.pdbx_description
1 polymer ?
#
loop_
_entity_poly.entity_id
_entity_poly.type
_entity_poly.pdbx_seq_one_letter_code
_entity_poly.pdbx_strand_id
1 'polypeptide(L)'
;MKAIETSYMPGGPTNTSRSGTLYEFQEFQIKFQKTAKGDSEIQLEAYKEKLERELRNQEYRLRILKSKIEKPARDLSKLNSAWVPSPRDADQGIMTEEERECFRKIGLKLRGSLVLGRRGVFEGVMEGLHQHWKHREVVKVITMQRVFSQVIHTATLLEAESDGILVSVDKLKEGHAIIIYRGKKLQTPSKASKEESFNQKRSIKEISSNSESW
;
A
#
# COMPACT_ATOMS: atom_id res chain seq x y z
N MET A 1 1.30 26.44 -127.71
CA MET A 1 2.15 26.61 -126.49
C MET A 1 1.44 27.61 -125.60
N LYS A 2 1.14 27.44 -124.32
CA LYS A 2 1.65 26.53 -123.28
C LYS A 2 0.62 26.48 -122.12
N ALA A 3 0.57 25.32 -121.47
CA ALA A 3 0.29 25.04 -120.04
C ALA A 3 -1.07 25.31 -119.36
N ILE A 4 -1.48 24.23 -118.70
CA ILE A 4 -2.58 23.93 -117.77
C ILE A 4 -2.22 24.45 -116.36
N GLU A 5 -3.20 24.78 -115.52
CA GLU A 5 -3.15 24.46 -114.09
C GLU A 5 -4.54 24.38 -113.46
N THR A 6 -4.86 23.19 -112.96
CA THR A 6 -6.03 22.81 -112.16
C THR A 6 -5.54 22.43 -110.76
N SER A 7 -6.13 23.01 -109.72
CA SER A 7 -6.04 22.53 -108.32
C SER A 7 -7.41 22.81 -107.67
N TYR A 8 -8.30 21.82 -107.55
CA TYR A 8 -8.38 20.76 -106.53
C TYR A 8 -8.26 21.29 -105.09
N MET A 9 -9.40 21.43 -104.42
CA MET A 9 -9.52 21.62 -102.97
C MET A 9 -10.44 20.54 -102.42
N PRO A 10 -9.93 19.51 -101.73
CA PRO A 10 -10.76 18.61 -100.94
C PRO A 10 -10.74 19.05 -99.47
N GLY A 11 -11.90 18.99 -98.83
CA GLY A 11 -12.03 19.13 -97.38
C GLY A 11 -11.20 18.09 -96.62
N GLY A 12 -10.64 18.52 -95.50
CA GLY A 12 -9.97 17.67 -94.51
C GLY A 12 -10.88 17.40 -93.31
N PRO A 13 -10.95 16.15 -92.81
CA PRO A 13 -11.83 15.74 -91.71
C PRO A 13 -11.16 15.85 -90.32
N THR A 14 -12.00 16.10 -89.31
CA THR A 14 -12.01 15.58 -87.92
C THR A 14 -10.72 15.29 -87.14
N ASN A 15 -10.62 15.95 -85.97
CA ASN A 15 -10.15 15.45 -84.66
C ASN A 15 -9.18 14.25 -84.62
N THR A 16 -7.92 14.48 -84.24
CA THR A 16 -7.16 13.51 -83.43
C THR A 16 -6.22 14.26 -82.48
N SER A 17 -6.46 14.14 -81.17
CA SER A 17 -5.57 14.63 -80.12
C SER A 17 -4.15 14.10 -80.32
N ARG A 18 -3.18 15.00 -80.52
CA ARG A 18 -1.74 14.70 -80.47
C ARG A 18 -1.31 14.56 -79.02
N SER A 19 -1.85 13.55 -78.33
CA SER A 19 -1.43 13.16 -76.98
C SER A 19 -0.46 11.98 -77.13
N GLY A 20 0.74 12.07 -76.56
CA GLY A 20 1.71 10.97 -76.63
C GLY A 20 3.13 11.37 -77.08
N THR A 21 3.56 12.61 -76.87
CA THR A 21 5.00 12.92 -76.96
C THR A 21 5.73 12.17 -75.83
N LEU A 22 6.86 11.52 -76.11
CA LEU A 22 7.69 10.81 -75.12
C LEU A 22 7.95 11.65 -73.84
N TYR A 23 8.06 12.97 -74.02
CA TYR A 23 8.20 13.94 -72.94
C TYR A 23 7.01 13.99 -71.98
N GLU A 24 5.77 13.98 -72.50
CA GLU A 24 4.55 13.96 -71.69
C GLU A 24 4.50 12.70 -70.82
N PHE A 25 4.87 11.54 -71.39
CA PHE A 25 4.95 10.28 -70.64
C PHE A 25 5.99 10.33 -69.51
N GLN A 26 7.17 10.92 -69.77
CA GLN A 26 8.19 11.10 -68.74
C GLN A 26 7.73 12.05 -67.62
N GLU A 27 7.02 13.12 -67.94
CA GLU A 27 6.40 14.00 -66.94
C GLU A 27 5.35 13.29 -66.10
N PHE A 28 4.52 12.44 -66.70
CA PHE A 28 3.53 11.64 -65.97
C PHE A 28 4.20 10.67 -65.01
N GLN A 29 5.27 10.00 -65.42
CA GLN A 29 6.04 9.12 -64.54
C GLN A 29 6.66 9.87 -63.36
N ILE A 30 7.24 11.05 -63.60
CA ILE A 30 7.83 11.90 -62.55
C ILE A 30 6.75 12.40 -61.59
N LYS A 31 5.60 12.87 -62.11
CA LYS A 31 4.47 13.30 -61.28
C LYS A 31 3.95 12.15 -60.44
N PHE A 32 3.70 10.98 -61.02
CA PHE A 32 3.23 9.80 -60.30
C PHE A 32 4.21 9.36 -59.21
N GLN A 33 5.51 9.34 -59.50
CA GLN A 33 6.54 9.01 -58.51
C GLN A 33 6.64 10.06 -57.39
N LYS A 34 6.43 11.35 -57.69
CA LYS A 34 6.35 12.43 -56.69
C LYS A 34 5.09 12.31 -55.83
N THR A 35 3.94 12.00 -56.42
CA THR A 35 2.68 11.77 -55.69
C THR A 35 2.80 10.55 -54.78
N ALA A 36 3.33 9.43 -55.28
CA ALA A 36 3.57 8.23 -54.49
C ALA A 36 4.56 8.47 -53.34
N LYS A 37 5.60 9.28 -53.55
CA LYS A 37 6.51 9.73 -52.48
C LYS A 37 5.80 10.63 -51.47
N GLY A 38 5.01 11.61 -51.93
CA GLY A 38 4.22 12.49 -51.06
C GLY A 38 3.22 11.72 -50.21
N ASP A 39 2.52 10.74 -50.78
CA ASP A 39 1.58 9.88 -50.06
C ASP A 39 2.30 9.03 -48.99
N SER A 40 3.49 8.51 -49.30
CA SER A 40 4.30 7.78 -48.32
C SER A 40 4.81 8.66 -47.18
N GLU A 41 5.11 9.92 -47.46
CA GLU A 41 5.57 10.91 -46.49
C GLU A 41 4.42 11.35 -45.56
N ILE A 42 3.22 11.54 -46.10
CA ILE A 42 2.00 11.83 -45.34
C ILE A 42 1.66 10.66 -44.39
N GLN A 43 1.78 9.41 -44.86
CA GLN A 43 1.55 8.23 -44.02
C GLN A 43 2.57 8.13 -42.88
N LEU A 44 3.83 8.45 -43.15
CA LEU A 44 4.90 8.44 -42.15
C LEU A 44 4.66 9.52 -41.08
N GLU A 45 4.25 10.73 -41.47
CA GLU A 45 3.97 11.80 -40.53
C GLU A 45 2.74 11.47 -39.66
N ALA A 46 1.69 10.88 -40.24
CA ALA A 46 0.52 10.42 -39.48
C ALA A 46 0.88 9.31 -38.47
N TYR A 47 1.79 8.40 -38.83
CA TYR A 47 2.27 7.36 -37.92
C TYR A 47 3.11 7.95 -36.77
N LYS A 48 3.99 8.90 -37.08
CA LYS A 48 4.80 9.63 -36.10
C LYS A 48 3.91 10.40 -35.11
N GLU A 49 2.92 11.13 -35.60
CA GLU A 49 1.99 11.87 -34.76
C GLU A 49 1.17 10.95 -33.83
N LYS A 50 0.79 9.75 -34.33
CA LYS A 50 0.13 8.72 -33.51
C LYS A 50 1.03 8.22 -32.38
N LEU A 51 2.30 7.98 -32.68
CA LEU A 51 3.28 7.54 -31.69
C LEU A 51 3.54 8.63 -30.64
N GLU A 52 3.64 9.89 -31.06
CA GLU A 52 3.77 11.03 -30.15
C GLU A 52 2.54 11.21 -29.24
N ARG A 53 1.33 10.99 -29.77
CA ARG A 53 0.10 10.97 -28.96
C ARG A 53 0.16 9.88 -27.88
N GLU A 54 0.62 8.69 -28.23
CA GLU A 54 0.74 7.59 -27.26
C GLU A 54 1.81 7.87 -26.20
N LEU A 55 2.97 8.43 -26.59
CA LEU A 55 4.00 8.87 -25.65
C LEU A 55 3.45 9.89 -24.66
N ARG A 56 2.74 10.93 -25.12
CA ARG A 56 2.10 11.92 -24.24
C ARG A 56 1.11 11.30 -23.26
N ASN A 57 0.34 10.31 -23.72
CA ASN A 57 -0.61 9.58 -22.88
C ASN A 57 0.10 8.74 -21.81
N GLN A 58 1.18 8.05 -22.19
CA GLN A 58 2.01 7.28 -21.24
C GLN A 58 2.69 8.19 -20.22
N GLU A 59 3.24 9.32 -20.62
CA GLU A 59 3.82 10.31 -19.73
C GLU A 59 2.80 10.87 -18.73
N TYR A 60 1.58 11.14 -19.17
CA TYR A 60 0.49 11.56 -18.31
C TYR A 60 0.13 10.49 -17.26
N ARG A 61 -0.02 9.23 -17.70
CA ARG A 61 -0.29 8.09 -16.80
C ARG A 61 0.84 7.89 -15.78
N LEU A 62 2.10 7.96 -16.23
CA LEU A 62 3.28 7.84 -15.37
C LEU A 62 3.31 8.96 -14.33
N ARG A 63 3.01 10.20 -14.73
CA ARG A 63 2.94 11.34 -13.81
C ARG A 63 1.87 11.16 -12.74
N ILE A 64 0.69 10.67 -13.10
CA ILE A 64 -0.36 10.33 -12.12
C ILE A 64 0.14 9.25 -11.16
N LEU A 65 0.72 8.17 -11.69
CA LEU A 65 1.16 7.04 -10.90
C LEU A 65 2.28 7.43 -9.92
N LYS A 66 3.26 8.21 -10.40
CA LYS A 66 4.31 8.80 -9.55
C LYS A 66 3.70 9.65 -8.44
N SER A 67 2.73 10.51 -8.74
CA SER A 67 2.05 11.32 -7.72
C SER A 67 1.31 10.47 -6.68
N LYS A 68 0.68 9.36 -7.10
CA LYS A 68 -0.01 8.42 -6.19
C LYS A 68 0.95 7.66 -5.27
N ILE A 69 2.21 7.48 -5.65
CA ILE A 69 3.24 6.84 -4.82
C ILE A 69 3.93 7.88 -3.93
N GLU A 70 4.31 9.01 -4.50
CA GLU A 70 5.12 10.02 -3.83
C GLU A 70 4.38 10.73 -2.71
N LYS A 71 3.08 11.03 -2.89
CA LYS A 71 2.26 11.64 -1.83
C LYS A 71 2.22 10.80 -0.56
N PRO A 72 1.77 9.52 -0.58
CA PRO A 72 1.78 8.70 0.63
C PRO A 72 3.18 8.41 1.13
N ALA A 73 4.19 8.26 0.27
CA ALA A 73 5.58 8.08 0.73
C ALA A 73 6.08 9.30 1.52
N ARG A 74 5.80 10.53 1.05
CA ARG A 74 6.12 11.76 1.77
C ARG A 74 5.35 11.84 3.08
N ASP A 75 4.05 11.55 3.09
CA ASP A 75 3.25 11.63 4.31
C ASP A 75 3.67 10.55 5.34
N LEU A 76 3.98 9.33 4.91
CA LEU A 76 4.58 8.30 5.75
C LEU A 76 5.93 8.72 6.31
N SER A 77 6.79 9.35 5.50
CA SER A 77 8.09 9.83 5.98
C SER A 77 7.96 10.92 7.06
N LYS A 78 6.99 11.84 6.91
CA LYS A 78 6.69 12.85 7.93
C LYS A 78 6.17 12.21 9.21
N LEU A 79 5.22 11.29 9.11
CA LEU A 79 4.69 10.55 10.27
C LEU A 79 5.80 9.77 10.98
N ASN A 80 6.66 9.07 10.24
CA ASN A 80 7.80 8.35 10.80
C ASN A 80 8.83 9.28 11.46
N SER A 81 9.08 10.47 10.89
CA SER A 81 10.01 11.44 11.50
C SER A 81 9.44 12.14 12.74
N ALA A 82 8.12 12.32 12.79
CA ALA A 82 7.41 12.87 13.95
C ALA A 82 7.17 11.80 15.03
N TRP A 83 7.21 10.52 14.64
CA TRP A 83 7.08 9.40 15.54
C TRP A 83 8.43 9.12 16.19
N VAL A 84 8.54 9.48 17.47
CA VAL A 84 9.64 9.03 18.34
C VAL A 84 9.10 7.85 19.14
N PRO A 85 9.57 6.61 18.89
CA PRO A 85 9.27 5.52 19.80
C PRO A 85 9.79 5.90 21.18
N SER A 86 8.94 5.87 22.21
CA SER A 86 9.42 6.02 23.57
C SER A 86 10.44 4.90 23.84
N PRO A 87 11.55 5.15 24.56
CA PRO A 87 12.46 4.08 24.98
C PRO A 87 11.75 2.96 25.76
N ARG A 88 10.55 3.24 26.29
CA ARG A 88 9.68 2.27 26.99
C ARG A 88 8.93 1.33 26.04
N ASP A 89 8.77 1.71 24.78
CA ASP A 89 7.99 0.95 23.77
C ASP A 89 8.90 -0.06 23.03
N ALA A 90 10.21 0.21 22.96
CA ALA A 90 11.19 -0.68 22.36
C ALA A 90 11.30 -2.04 23.09
N ASP A 91 11.04 -2.05 24.40
CA ASP A 91 11.06 -3.26 25.23
C ASP A 91 9.67 -3.94 25.36
N GLN A 92 8.61 -3.32 24.84
CA GLN A 92 7.23 -3.81 25.01
C GLN A 92 6.72 -4.67 23.85
N GLY A 93 7.42 -4.73 22.72
CA GLY A 93 6.77 -5.05 21.46
C GLY A 93 7.15 -6.36 20.76
N ILE A 94 8.14 -7.12 21.23
CA ILE A 94 8.55 -8.35 20.56
C ILE A 94 8.69 -9.44 21.62
N MET A 95 7.58 -10.12 21.91
CA MET A 95 7.67 -11.43 22.54
C MET A 95 8.64 -12.28 21.73
N THR A 96 9.70 -12.75 22.37
CA THR A 96 10.65 -13.61 21.66
C THR A 96 9.98 -14.92 21.29
N GLU A 97 10.49 -15.60 20.27
CA GLU A 97 9.89 -16.86 19.81
C GLU A 97 9.90 -17.91 20.93
N GLU A 98 10.93 -17.90 21.78
CA GLU A 98 11.05 -18.79 22.94
C GLU A 98 9.97 -18.50 23.98
N GLU A 99 9.72 -17.21 24.27
CA GLU A 99 8.64 -16.79 25.17
C GLU A 99 7.27 -17.19 24.61
N ARG A 100 7.03 -16.96 23.31
CA ARG A 100 5.81 -17.35 22.61
C ARG A 100 5.55 -18.85 22.74
N GLU A 101 6.55 -19.67 22.51
CA GLU A 101 6.39 -21.12 22.60
C GLU A 101 6.19 -21.60 24.06
N CYS A 102 6.85 -20.96 25.01
CA CYS A 102 6.64 -21.21 26.44
C CYS A 102 5.18 -20.93 26.84
N PHE A 103 4.67 -19.75 26.52
CA PHE A 103 3.28 -19.38 26.84
C PHE A 103 2.26 -20.23 26.10
N ARG A 104 2.55 -20.67 24.87
CA ARG A 104 1.71 -21.64 24.16
C ARG A 104 1.63 -22.97 24.92
N LYS A 105 2.76 -23.53 25.35
CA LYS A 105 2.82 -24.78 26.13
C LYS A 105 2.07 -24.65 27.47
N ILE A 106 2.23 -23.52 28.15
CA ILE A 106 1.50 -23.22 29.39
C ILE A 106 0.00 -23.12 29.10
N GLY A 107 -0.38 -22.32 28.12
CA GLY A 107 -1.76 -22.06 27.72
C GLY A 107 -2.53 -23.32 27.36
N LEU A 108 -1.90 -24.25 26.62
CA LEU A 108 -2.51 -25.55 26.29
C LEU A 108 -2.73 -26.44 27.52
N LYS A 109 -1.81 -26.40 28.50
CA LYS A 109 -1.91 -27.15 29.77
C LYS A 109 -2.87 -26.52 30.78
N LEU A 110 -3.33 -25.29 30.55
CA LEU A 110 -4.28 -24.63 31.45
C LEU A 110 -5.61 -25.41 31.52
N ARG A 111 -6.02 -25.71 32.76
CA ARG A 111 -7.35 -26.27 33.06
C ARG A 111 -8.47 -25.23 33.02
N GLY A 112 -8.14 -23.97 33.29
CA GLY A 112 -9.13 -22.87 33.23
C GLY A 112 -9.17 -22.31 31.83
N SER A 113 -10.34 -22.37 31.20
CA SER A 113 -10.58 -21.82 29.87
C SER A 113 -11.89 -21.06 29.80
N LEU A 114 -11.91 -19.98 29.04
CA LEU A 114 -13.12 -19.22 28.72
C LEU A 114 -13.72 -19.74 27.42
N VAL A 115 -15.00 -20.11 27.41
CA VAL A 115 -15.65 -20.64 26.20
C VAL A 115 -16.45 -19.54 25.52
N LEU A 116 -16.17 -19.30 24.25
CA LEU A 116 -16.94 -18.40 23.40
C LEU A 116 -18.17 -19.12 22.85
N GLY A 117 -19.34 -18.56 23.11
CA GLY A 117 -20.61 -19.01 22.53
C GLY A 117 -20.83 -18.47 21.12
N ARG A 118 -22.03 -18.70 20.58
CA ARG A 118 -22.44 -18.25 19.24
C ARG A 118 -22.39 -16.73 19.04
N ARG A 119 -22.52 -15.96 20.12
CA ARG A 119 -22.50 -14.49 20.09
C ARG A 119 -21.09 -13.92 19.85
N GLY A 120 -20.05 -14.74 20.00
CA GLY A 120 -18.67 -14.31 19.84
C GLY A 120 -18.17 -13.50 21.03
N VAL A 121 -17.42 -12.45 20.74
CA VAL A 121 -16.76 -11.58 21.70
C VAL A 121 -17.74 -10.51 22.18
N PHE A 122 -17.97 -10.44 23.49
CA PHE A 122 -18.83 -9.42 24.11
C PHE A 122 -18.24 -8.99 25.45
N GLU A 123 -18.77 -7.92 26.04
CA GLU A 123 -18.23 -7.30 27.25
C GLU A 123 -18.02 -8.28 28.43
N GLY A 124 -18.99 -9.16 28.70
CA GLY A 124 -18.84 -10.18 29.75
C GLY A 124 -17.75 -11.22 29.48
N VAL A 125 -17.37 -11.46 28.22
CA VAL A 125 -16.18 -12.27 27.89
C VAL A 125 -14.93 -11.53 28.33
N MET A 126 -14.85 -10.23 28.04
CA MET A 126 -13.71 -9.40 28.44
C MET A 126 -13.59 -9.31 29.95
N GLU A 127 -14.71 -9.14 30.66
CA GLU A 127 -14.72 -9.14 32.11
C GLU A 127 -14.21 -10.49 32.68
N GLY A 128 -14.64 -11.61 32.10
CA GLY A 128 -14.12 -12.93 32.45
C GLY A 128 -12.61 -13.07 32.17
N LEU A 129 -12.15 -12.52 31.05
CA LEU A 129 -10.74 -12.52 30.67
C LEU A 129 -9.90 -11.66 31.64
N HIS A 130 -10.36 -10.46 31.98
CA HIS A 130 -9.76 -9.59 33.00
C HIS A 130 -9.74 -10.22 34.39
N GLN A 131 -10.79 -10.97 34.76
CA GLN A 131 -10.83 -11.70 36.02
C GLN A 131 -9.79 -12.82 36.06
N HIS A 132 -9.64 -13.58 34.96
CA HIS A 132 -8.57 -14.57 34.85
C HIS A 132 -7.18 -13.93 34.98
N TRP A 133 -7.00 -12.73 34.44
CA TRP A 133 -5.76 -11.96 34.52
C TRP A 133 -5.35 -11.46 35.91
N LYS A 134 -6.26 -11.50 36.89
CA LYS A 134 -5.93 -11.23 38.30
C LYS A 134 -5.07 -12.32 38.93
N HIS A 135 -5.22 -13.56 38.44
CA HIS A 135 -4.60 -14.73 39.07
C HIS A 135 -3.68 -15.51 38.12
N ARG A 136 -3.70 -15.21 36.82
CA ARG A 136 -2.89 -15.88 35.79
C ARG A 136 -2.46 -14.88 34.74
N GLU A 137 -1.28 -15.05 34.19
CA GLU A 137 -0.78 -14.15 33.14
C GLU A 137 -1.22 -14.60 31.73
N VAL A 138 -1.53 -15.89 31.58
CA VAL A 138 -2.00 -16.51 30.33
C VAL A 138 -3.44 -16.97 30.48
N VAL A 139 -4.25 -16.71 29.47
CA VAL A 139 -5.65 -17.15 29.38
C VAL A 139 -5.83 -17.99 28.12
N LYS A 140 -6.57 -19.08 28.28
CA LYS A 140 -6.99 -19.95 27.19
C LYS A 140 -8.46 -19.66 26.88
N VAL A 141 -8.74 -19.21 25.67
CA VAL A 141 -10.09 -18.98 25.17
C VAL A 141 -10.42 -20.07 24.16
N ILE A 142 -11.56 -20.74 24.29
CA ILE A 142 -11.99 -21.82 23.40
C ILE A 142 -13.15 -21.31 22.55
N THR A 143 -13.04 -21.42 21.23
CA THR A 143 -14.12 -21.09 20.29
C THR A 143 -14.58 -22.34 19.54
N MET A 144 -15.89 -22.48 19.38
CA MET A 144 -16.52 -23.57 18.60
C MET A 144 -16.80 -23.17 17.14
N GLN A 145 -16.23 -22.06 16.67
CA GLN A 145 -16.35 -21.62 15.27
C GLN A 145 -15.74 -22.66 14.33
N ARG A 146 -16.48 -22.99 13.27
CA ARG A 146 -16.07 -23.97 12.24
C ARG A 146 -15.10 -23.40 11.22
N VAL A 147 -15.19 -22.09 10.96
CA VAL A 147 -14.43 -21.39 9.91
C VAL A 147 -13.17 -20.76 10.52
N PHE A 148 -11.99 -21.15 10.05
CA PHE A 148 -10.72 -20.65 10.58
C PHE A 148 -10.56 -19.13 10.42
N SER A 149 -11.02 -18.56 9.30
CA SER A 149 -11.00 -17.10 9.10
C SER A 149 -11.78 -16.34 10.18
N GLN A 150 -12.88 -16.92 10.68
CA GLN A 150 -13.65 -16.32 11.78
C GLN A 150 -12.90 -16.43 13.11
N VAL A 151 -12.16 -17.53 13.32
CA VAL A 151 -11.32 -17.71 14.51
C VAL A 151 -10.20 -16.68 14.54
N ILE A 152 -9.53 -16.45 13.41
CA ILE A 152 -8.50 -15.40 13.30
C ILE A 152 -9.10 -14.03 13.57
N HIS A 153 -10.23 -13.69 12.95
CA HIS A 153 -10.91 -12.43 13.21
C HIS A 153 -11.28 -12.25 14.69
N THR A 154 -11.77 -13.32 15.32
CA THR A 154 -12.09 -13.34 16.76
C THR A 154 -10.85 -13.15 17.62
N ALA A 155 -9.73 -13.79 17.26
CA ALA A 155 -8.46 -13.64 17.96
C ALA A 155 -7.93 -12.20 17.86
N THR A 156 -7.97 -11.61 16.67
CA THR A 156 -7.59 -10.20 16.45
C THR A 156 -8.50 -9.25 17.23
N LEU A 157 -9.80 -9.53 17.30
CA LEU A 157 -10.74 -8.71 18.07
C LEU A 157 -10.46 -8.80 19.58
N LEU A 158 -10.17 -10.00 20.08
CA LEU A 158 -9.77 -10.18 21.48
C LEU A 158 -8.47 -9.45 21.81
N GLU A 159 -7.48 -9.51 20.93
CA GLU A 159 -6.21 -8.77 21.09
C GLU A 159 -6.44 -7.26 21.15
N ALA A 160 -7.23 -6.71 20.22
CA ALA A 160 -7.51 -5.28 20.14
C ALA A 160 -8.31 -4.75 21.34
N GLU A 161 -9.25 -5.53 21.86
CA GLU A 161 -10.16 -5.08 22.93
C GLU A 161 -9.61 -5.33 24.34
N SER A 162 -8.77 -6.36 24.51
CA SER A 162 -8.28 -6.77 25.83
C SER A 162 -6.91 -6.20 26.19
N ASP A 163 -6.24 -5.51 25.25
CA ASP A 163 -4.83 -5.10 25.36
C ASP A 163 -3.88 -6.27 25.66
N GLY A 164 -4.33 -7.49 25.37
CA GLY A 164 -3.56 -8.72 25.51
C GLY A 164 -2.85 -9.08 24.21
N ILE A 165 -1.67 -9.69 24.32
CA ILE A 165 -0.88 -10.13 23.17
C ILE A 165 -1.37 -11.51 22.72
N LEU A 166 -1.70 -11.65 21.44
CA LEU A 166 -2.03 -12.95 20.86
C LEU A 166 -0.76 -13.83 20.79
N VAL A 167 -0.78 -14.96 21.50
CA VAL A 167 0.36 -15.89 21.52
C VAL A 167 0.26 -16.91 20.40
N SER A 168 -0.88 -17.60 20.33
CA SER A 168 -1.11 -18.67 19.35
C SER A 168 -2.58 -19.02 19.21
N VAL A 169 -2.93 -19.56 18.04
CA VAL A 169 -4.24 -20.16 17.75
C VAL A 169 -3.99 -21.63 17.41
N ASP A 170 -4.42 -22.52 18.28
CA ASP A 170 -4.24 -23.96 18.16
C ASP A 170 -5.57 -24.67 17.87
N LYS A 171 -5.53 -25.67 16.98
CA LYS A 171 -6.70 -26.50 16.68
C LYS A 171 -6.88 -27.60 17.73
N LEU A 172 -8.07 -27.73 18.30
CA LEU A 172 -8.43 -28.77 19.27
C LEU A 172 -9.30 -29.86 18.63
N LYS A 173 -9.59 -30.92 19.40
CA LYS A 173 -10.55 -31.98 18.98
C LYS A 173 -11.92 -31.39 18.67
N GLU A 174 -12.34 -30.43 19.49
CA GLU A 174 -13.58 -29.67 19.34
C GLU A 174 -13.21 -28.18 19.36
N GLY A 175 -13.34 -27.53 18.21
CA GLY A 175 -13.08 -26.10 18.07
C GLY A 175 -11.59 -25.71 18.02
N HIS A 176 -11.32 -24.49 18.46
CA HIS A 176 -9.98 -23.87 18.44
C HIS A 176 -9.69 -23.22 19.79
N ALA A 177 -8.45 -23.31 20.24
CA ALA A 177 -7.95 -22.60 21.41
C ALA A 177 -7.16 -21.37 20.96
N ILE A 178 -7.58 -20.21 21.43
CA ILE A 178 -6.91 -18.93 21.29
C ILE A 178 -6.20 -18.68 22.63
N ILE A 179 -4.88 -18.54 22.60
CA ILE A 179 -4.07 -18.30 23.78
C ILE A 179 -3.65 -16.83 23.77
N ILE A 180 -4.01 -16.13 24.83
CA ILE A 180 -3.76 -14.70 24.98
C ILE A 180 -2.96 -14.48 26.25
N TYR A 181 -1.94 -13.66 26.13
CA TYR A 181 -1.08 -13.24 27.23
C TYR A 181 -1.38 -11.80 27.59
N ARG A 182 -1.39 -11.46 28.88
CA ARG A 182 -1.70 -10.11 29.36
C ARG A 182 -0.73 -9.02 28.87
N GLY A 183 0.49 -9.41 28.53
CA GLY A 183 1.61 -8.48 28.32
C GLY A 183 2.45 -8.28 29.58
N LYS A 184 3.77 -8.15 29.42
CA LYS A 184 4.65 -7.69 30.49
C LYS A 184 4.38 -6.20 30.67
N LYS A 185 3.69 -5.80 31.75
CA LYS A 185 3.86 -4.42 32.24
C LYS A 185 5.31 -4.31 32.71
N LEU A 186 6.21 -3.85 31.85
CA LEU A 186 7.60 -3.55 32.21
C LEU A 186 7.68 -2.28 33.08
N GLN A 187 6.85 -2.20 34.13
CA GLN A 187 6.96 -1.26 35.23
C GLN A 187 6.38 -1.93 36.47
N THR A 188 7.19 -2.78 37.09
CA THR A 188 7.38 -2.55 38.52
C THR A 188 8.31 -1.35 38.55
N PRO A 189 7.92 -0.14 39.03
CA PRO A 189 8.94 0.80 39.46
C PRO A 189 9.79 0.01 40.44
N SER A 190 11.04 -0.27 40.06
CA SER A 190 12.02 -0.83 40.96
C SER A 190 11.91 -0.07 42.26
N LYS A 191 11.98 -0.77 43.38
CA LYS A 191 12.03 -0.17 44.72
C LYS A 191 13.37 0.57 44.90
N ALA A 192 13.73 1.44 43.97
CA ALA A 192 14.80 2.40 44.11
C ALA A 192 14.27 3.50 45.03
N SER A 193 14.57 3.32 46.31
CA SER A 193 14.70 4.36 47.33
C SER A 193 13.69 5.52 47.27
N LYS A 194 12.61 5.37 48.04
CA LYS A 194 11.80 6.52 48.50
C LYS A 194 12.50 7.33 49.60
N GLU A 195 13.80 7.14 49.84
CA GLU A 195 14.53 7.86 50.90
C GLU A 195 15.20 9.14 50.38
N GLU A 196 15.57 9.21 49.11
CA GLU A 196 16.32 10.37 48.58
C GLU A 196 15.45 11.61 48.30
N SER A 197 14.14 11.44 48.12
CA SER A 197 13.22 12.57 47.88
C SER A 197 12.65 13.22 49.16
N PHE A 198 12.94 12.65 50.34
CA PHE A 198 12.53 13.24 51.63
C PHE A 198 13.61 14.13 52.23
N ASN A 199 14.88 13.78 52.07
CA ASN A 199 15.99 14.56 52.64
C ASN A 199 16.19 15.90 51.91
N GLN A 200 16.00 15.96 50.59
CA GLN A 200 16.14 17.23 49.85
C GLN A 200 15.05 18.26 50.19
N LYS A 201 13.83 17.81 50.52
CA LYS A 201 12.74 18.70 50.94
C LYS A 201 12.91 19.23 52.37
N ARG A 202 13.64 18.52 53.24
CA ARG A 202 13.99 19.01 54.58
C ARG A 202 15.06 20.09 54.50
N SER A 203 16.11 19.87 53.70
CA SER A 203 17.20 20.85 53.53
C SER A 203 16.72 22.20 52.97
N ILE A 204 15.77 22.19 52.02
CA ILE A 204 15.25 23.42 51.40
C ILE A 204 14.36 24.21 52.39
N LYS A 205 13.63 23.53 53.28
CA LYS A 205 12.83 24.19 54.32
C LYS A 205 13.67 24.81 55.42
N GLU A 206 14.79 24.19 55.77
CA GLU A 206 15.70 24.67 56.81
C GLU A 206 16.46 25.93 56.36
N ILE A 207 16.86 26.00 55.08
CA ILE A 207 17.51 27.18 54.50
C ILE A 207 16.53 28.39 54.42
N SER A 208 15.25 28.14 54.14
CA SER A 208 14.21 29.18 54.11
C SER A 208 13.85 29.74 55.48
N SER A 209 14.01 28.96 56.56
CA SER A 209 13.65 29.39 57.91
C SER A 209 14.78 30.17 58.59
N ASN A 210 16.02 30.01 58.13
CA ASN A 210 17.20 30.66 58.70
C ASN A 210 17.56 32.00 58.02
N SER A 211 16.90 32.33 56.91
CA SER A 211 17.06 33.61 56.20
C SER A 211 16.10 34.72 56.67
N GLU A 212 15.17 34.41 57.58
CA GLU A 212 14.18 35.36 58.13
C GLU A 212 14.47 35.77 59.59
N SER A 213 15.69 35.53 60.09
CA SER A 213 16.11 35.89 61.45
C SER A 213 17.49 36.56 61.47
N TRP A 214 17.59 37.74 60.85
CA TRP A 214 18.61 38.77 61.11
C TRP A 214 18.03 40.15 60.81
#